data_AF-A0A2N0KID3-F1
#
_entry.id   AF-A0A2N0KID3-F1
#
_cell.length_a   1.000
_cell.length_b   1.000
_cell.length_c   1.000
_cell.angle_alpha   90.00
_cell.angle_beta   90.00
_cell.angle_gamma   90.00
#
_symmetry.space_group_name_H-M   'P 1'
#
loop_
_entity.id
_entity.type
_entity.pdbx_description
1 polymer ?
#
loop_
_entity_poly.entity_id
_entity_poly.type
_entity_poly.pdbx_seq_one_letter_code
_entity_poly.pdbx_strand_id
1 'polypeptide(L)'
;MNPIEITVPRLQRENIHAITLWPFIFYRKGFQDDIALRCHEFFHWRQAARWGVIPWYLTYLALQLFYFRRAADQHPLEAPAYAEQREVLRLLANEESIGEHLATLRVSTKA
;
A
#
# COMPACT_ATOMS: atom_id res chain seq x y z
N MET A 1 -6.70 0.88 -15.41
CA MET A 1 -7.68 0.76 -14.32
C MET A 1 -7.03 1.33 -13.06
N ASN A 2 -7.81 2.02 -12.23
CA ASN A 2 -7.39 2.55 -10.93
C ASN A 2 -8.09 1.74 -9.82
N PRO A 3 -7.52 1.67 -8.61
CA PRO A 3 -8.22 1.07 -7.47
C PRO A 3 -9.51 1.80 -7.15
N ILE A 4 -10.47 1.07 -6.59
CA ILE A 4 -11.66 1.66 -5.99
C ILE A 4 -11.34 1.93 -4.52
N GLU A 5 -11.10 3.20 -4.19
CA GLU A 5 -10.78 3.64 -2.82
C GLU A 5 -12.06 3.80 -1.99
N ILE A 6 -12.13 3.15 -0.82
CA ILE A 6 -13.27 3.18 0.09
C ILE A 6 -12.80 3.61 1.48
N THR A 7 -13.41 4.64 2.05
CA THR A 7 -13.16 5.03 3.45
C THR A 7 -14.15 4.33 4.38
N VAL A 8 -13.63 3.66 5.41
CA VAL A 8 -14.41 2.96 6.43
C VAL A 8 -14.14 3.54 7.82
N PRO A 9 -15.13 3.53 8.74
CA PRO A 9 -14.95 4.12 10.07
C PRO A 9 -13.87 3.40 10.90
N ARG A 10 -13.70 2.09 10.70
CA ARG A 10 -12.74 1.25 11.44
C ARG A 10 -12.32 0.05 10.59
N LEU A 11 -11.07 -0.40 10.78
CA LEU A 11 -10.56 -1.69 10.28
C LEU A 11 -10.41 -2.67 11.45
N GLN A 12 -10.36 -3.98 11.17
CA GLN A 12 -10.43 -5.04 12.19
C GLN A 12 -9.38 -4.92 13.31
N ARG A 13 -8.20 -4.35 13.04
CA ARG A 13 -7.15 -4.11 14.04
C ARG A 13 -6.83 -2.62 14.11
N GLU A 14 -6.58 -2.13 15.32
CA GLU A 14 -6.35 -0.69 15.56
C GLU A 14 -5.09 -0.15 14.89
N ASN A 15 -4.11 -1.02 14.64
CA ASN A 15 -2.84 -0.67 14.01
C ASN A 15 -2.86 -0.81 12.47
N ILE A 16 -4.01 -1.16 11.88
CA ILE A 16 -4.18 -1.23 10.43
C ILE A 16 -4.91 0.03 9.99
N HIS A 17 -4.23 0.86 9.20
CA HIS A 17 -4.73 2.15 8.72
C HIS A 17 -5.27 2.06 7.29
N ALA A 18 -4.79 1.12 6.49
CA ALA A 18 -5.36 0.77 5.21
C ALA A 18 -5.16 -0.73 4.90
N ILE A 19 -5.91 -1.23 3.93
CA ILE A 19 -5.74 -2.59 3.39
C ILE A 19 -6.14 -2.63 1.92
N THR A 20 -5.31 -3.29 1.12
CA THR A 20 -5.60 -3.57 -0.28
C THR A 20 -6.31 -4.91 -0.43
N LEU A 21 -7.52 -4.87 -0.98
CA LEU A 21 -8.33 -6.03 -1.33
C LEU A 21 -8.82 -5.89 -2.77
N TRP A 22 -8.04 -6.36 -3.74
CA TRP A 22 -8.29 -6.09 -5.17
C TRP A 22 -9.75 -6.40 -5.56
N PRO A 23 -10.47 -5.49 -6.25
CA PRO A 23 -10.01 -4.22 -6.85
C PRO A 23 -10.07 -3.00 -5.90
N PHE A 24 -10.37 -3.19 -4.63
CA PHE A 24 -10.59 -2.14 -3.64
C PHE A 24 -9.36 -1.83 -2.79
N ILE A 25 -9.27 -0.60 -2.31
CA ILE A 25 -8.39 -0.21 -1.21
C ILE A 25 -9.25 0.42 -0.13
N PHE A 26 -9.18 -0.13 1.09
CA PHE A 26 -9.93 0.37 2.22
C PHE A 26 -9.04 1.22 3.11
N TYR A 27 -9.43 2.46 3.36
CA TYR A 27 -8.76 3.37 4.30
C TYR A 27 -9.59 3.53 5.56
N ARG A 28 -8.93 3.49 6.72
CA ARG A 28 -9.52 3.95 7.97
C ARG A 28 -9.76 5.46 7.88
N LYS A 29 -10.91 5.91 8.38
CA LYS A 29 -11.23 7.35 8.47
C LYS A 29 -10.08 8.13 9.13
N GLY A 30 -9.62 9.18 8.45
CA GLY A 30 -8.50 10.03 8.86
C GLY A 30 -7.17 9.69 8.18
N PHE A 31 -7.08 8.55 7.48
CA PHE A 31 -5.86 8.10 6.80
C PHE A 31 -5.99 8.08 5.27
N GLN A 32 -7.16 8.44 4.73
CA GLN A 32 -7.41 8.43 3.29
C GLN A 32 -6.59 9.46 2.49
N ASP A 33 -6.01 10.46 3.17
CA ASP A 33 -5.19 11.51 2.57
C ASP A 33 -3.70 11.37 2.90
N ASP A 34 -3.32 10.32 3.65
CA ASP A 34 -1.91 10.00 3.92
C ASP A 34 -1.26 9.48 2.64
N ILE A 35 -0.52 10.34 1.96
CA ILE A 35 0.09 10.05 0.66
C ILE A 35 1.06 8.87 0.73
N ALA A 36 1.82 8.76 1.83
CA ALA A 36 2.78 7.68 2.00
C ALA A 36 2.05 6.33 2.18
N LEU A 37 0.99 6.30 2.98
CA LEU A 37 0.15 5.10 3.12
C LEU A 37 -0.56 4.76 1.80
N ARG A 38 -1.07 5.76 1.08
CA ARG A 38 -1.71 5.53 -0.23
C ARG A 38 -0.73 4.93 -1.22
N CYS A 39 0.51 5.42 -1.25
CA CYS A 39 1.60 4.88 -2.05
C CYS A 39 1.81 3.37 -1.78
N HIS A 40 1.87 2.98 -0.51
CA HIS A 40 2.00 1.58 -0.07
C HIS A 40 0.86 0.70 -0.63
N GLU A 41 -0.39 1.13 -0.44
CA GLU A 41 -1.55 0.34 -0.88
C GLU A 41 -1.66 0.26 -2.41
N PHE A 42 -1.35 1.35 -3.12
CA PHE A 42 -1.33 1.34 -4.59
C PHE A 42 -0.25 0.41 -5.13
N PHE A 43 0.89 0.29 -4.45
CA PHE A 43 1.91 -0.69 -4.81
C PHE A 43 1.34 -2.10 -4.77
N HIS A 44 0.70 -2.50 -3.67
CA HIS A 44 0.05 -3.82 -3.55
C HIS A 44 -1.01 -4.06 -4.62
N TRP A 45 -1.84 -3.05 -4.89
CA TRP A 45 -2.88 -3.15 -5.92
C TRP A 45 -2.27 -3.41 -7.31
N ARG A 46 -1.19 -2.69 -7.65
CA ARG A 46 -0.47 -2.88 -8.92
C ARG A 46 0.28 -4.19 -8.96
N GLN A 47 0.87 -4.61 -7.85
CA GLN A 47 1.58 -5.87 -7.75
C GLN A 47 0.62 -7.04 -8.00
N ALA A 48 -0.55 -7.05 -7.35
CA ALA A 48 -1.60 -8.03 -7.58
C ALA A 48 -2.11 -8.01 -9.02
N ALA A 49 -2.32 -6.82 -9.61
CA ALA A 49 -2.73 -6.71 -11.01
C ALA A 49 -1.67 -7.24 -12.00
N ARG A 50 -0.37 -7.04 -11.71
CA ARG A 50 0.74 -7.47 -12.58
C ARG A 50 1.01 -8.97 -12.50
N TRP A 51 0.89 -9.56 -11.31
CA TRP A 51 1.15 -10.99 -11.09
C TRP A 51 -0.07 -11.88 -11.28
N GLY A 52 -1.26 -11.28 -11.41
CA GLY A 52 -2.53 -11.98 -11.30
C GLY A 52 -2.96 -12.03 -9.84
N VAL A 53 -4.21 -11.64 -9.60
CA VAL A 53 -4.77 -11.44 -8.25
C VAL A 53 -4.72 -12.73 -7.42
N ILE A 54 -5.15 -13.86 -7.99
CA ILE A 54 -5.20 -15.15 -7.29
C ILE A 54 -3.79 -15.66 -6.98
N PRO A 55 -2.85 -15.77 -7.94
CA PRO A 55 -1.46 -16.14 -7.64
C PRO A 55 -0.83 -15.25 -6.56
N TRP A 56 -1.08 -13.94 -6.62
CA TRP A 56 -0.54 -12.99 -5.65
C TRP A 56 -1.03 -13.30 -4.22
N TYR A 57 -2.34 -13.51 -4.01
CA TYR A 57 -2.87 -13.85 -2.69
C TYR A 57 -2.33 -15.19 -2.17
N LEU A 58 -2.21 -16.20 -3.04
CA LEU A 58 -1.66 -17.50 -2.65
C LEU A 58 -0.21 -17.37 -2.20
N THR A 59 0.62 -16.63 -2.93
CA THR A 59 2.01 -16.38 -2.56
C THR A 59 2.10 -15.54 -1.28
N TYR A 60 1.27 -14.51 -1.14
CA TYR A 60 1.23 -13.68 0.05
C TYR A 60 0.91 -14.51 1.29
N LEU A 61 -0.14 -15.32 1.26
CA LEU A 61 -0.51 -16.17 2.40
C LEU A 61 0.56 -17.24 2.69
N ALA A 62 1.15 -17.85 1.67
CA ALA A 62 2.23 -18.81 1.85
C ALA A 62 3.45 -18.17 2.53
N LEU A 63 3.89 -17.00 2.05
CA LEU A 63 5.00 -16.25 2.66
C LEU A 63 4.64 -15.78 4.08
N GLN A 64 3.41 -15.36 4.32
CA GLN A 64 2.97 -14.96 5.66
C GLN A 64 3.18 -16.08 6.69
N LEU A 65 3.01 -17.36 6.32
CA LEU A 65 3.29 -18.49 7.22
C LEU A 65 4.76 -18.61 7.60
N PHE A 66 5.69 -18.30 6.69
CA PHE A 66 7.13 -18.34 6.96
C PHE A 66 7.64 -17.10 7.71
N TYR A 67 6.96 -15.96 7.56
CA TYR A 67 7.40 -14.66 8.08
C TYR A 67 6.52 -14.13 9.23
N PHE A 68 5.56 -14.90 9.76
CA PHE A 68 4.54 -14.42 10.70
C PHE A 68 5.06 -13.77 12.01
N ARG A 69 6.29 -14.08 12.44
CA ARG A 69 6.93 -13.49 13.65
C ARG A 69 7.95 -12.42 13.33
N ARG A 70 8.17 -12.13 12.05
CA ARG A 70 9.12 -11.14 11.58
C ARG A 70 8.45 -9.78 11.45
N ALA A 71 9.25 -8.74 11.40
CA ALA A 71 8.74 -7.41 11.07
C ALA A 71 8.11 -7.42 9.67
N ALA A 72 7.05 -6.62 9.48
CA ALA A 72 6.27 -6.62 8.23
C ALA A 72 7.13 -6.27 7.01
N ASP A 73 8.12 -5.38 7.18
CA ASP A 73 9.07 -4.99 6.14
C ASP A 73 10.09 -6.09 5.76
N GLN A 74 10.09 -7.22 6.46
CA GLN A 74 10.85 -8.42 6.08
C GLN A 74 10.04 -9.37 5.20
N HIS A 75 8.73 -9.19 5.09
CA HIS A 75 7.90 -10.00 4.20
C HIS A 75 8.19 -9.61 2.74
N PRO A 76 8.57 -10.55 1.85
CA PRO A 76 9.06 -10.20 0.50
C PRO A 76 8.10 -9.40 -0.38
N LEU A 77 6.78 -9.52 -0.15
CA LEU A 77 5.80 -8.73 -0.88
C LEU A 77 5.50 -7.37 -0.21
N GLU A 78 5.78 -7.21 1.08
CA GLU A 78 5.61 -5.95 1.81
C GLU A 78 6.86 -5.06 1.74
N ALA A 79 8.05 -5.66 1.73
CA ALA A 79 9.32 -4.94 1.77
C ALA A 79 9.44 -3.87 0.66
N PRO A 80 9.07 -4.15 -0.60
CA PRO A 80 9.07 -3.13 -1.65
C PRO A 80 8.04 -2.02 -1.39
N ALA A 81 6.83 -2.35 -0.94
CA ALA A 81 5.79 -1.36 -0.63
C ALA A 81 6.24 -0.41 0.50
N TYR A 82 6.87 -0.95 1.54
CA TYR A 82 7.49 -0.14 2.60
C TYR A 82 8.66 0.71 2.11
N ALA A 83 9.42 0.25 1.11
CA ALA A 83 10.49 1.06 0.52
C ALA A 83 9.91 2.30 -0.19
N GLU A 84 8.84 2.12 -0.98
CA GLU A 84 8.13 3.24 -1.61
C GLU A 84 7.51 4.18 -0.56
N GLN A 85 6.89 3.64 0.50
CA GLN A 85 6.36 4.44 1.59
C GLN A 85 7.45 5.30 2.25
N ARG A 86 8.62 4.72 2.56
CA ARG A 86 9.74 5.44 3.15
C ARG A 86 10.30 6.51 2.22
N GLU A 87 10.36 6.24 0.92
CA GLU A 87 10.83 7.22 -0.05
C GLU A 87 9.88 8.42 -0.14
N VAL A 88 8.57 8.18 -0.21
CA VAL A 88 7.58 9.27 -0.16
C VAL A 88 7.70 10.09 1.13
N LEU A 89 7.86 9.43 2.29
CA LEU A 89 8.07 10.12 3.56
C LEU A 89 9.35 10.97 3.54
N ARG A 90 10.44 10.44 2.97
CA ARG A 90 11.71 11.17 2.82
C ARG A 90 11.54 12.42 1.95
N LEU A 91 10.90 12.27 0.79
CA LEU A 91 10.66 13.38 -0.14
C LEU A 91 9.80 14.47 0.51
N LEU A 92 8.71 14.07 1.20
CA LEU A 92 7.84 15.00 1.93
C LEU A 92 8.60 15.75 3.05
N ALA A 93 9.45 15.05 3.80
CA ALA A 93 10.24 15.66 4.86
C ALA A 93 11.26 16.68 4.35
N ASN A 94 11.72 16.50 3.11
CA ASN A 94 12.69 17.39 2.45
C ASN A 94 12.02 18.47 1.58
N GLU A 95 10.68 18.55 1.57
CA GLU A 95 9.90 19.43 0.69
C GLU A 95 10.22 19.22 -0.82
N GLU A 96 10.65 18.01 -1.17
CA GLU A 96 10.97 17.62 -2.55
C GLU A 96 9.68 17.29 -3.33
N SER A 97 9.71 17.48 -4.65
CA SER A 97 8.59 17.13 -5.51
C SER A 97 8.36 15.62 -5.53
N ILE A 98 7.16 15.19 -5.13
CA ILE A 98 6.73 13.79 -5.18
C ILE A 98 5.96 13.44 -6.46
N GLY A 99 5.71 14.42 -7.33
CA GLY A 99 4.81 14.26 -8.49
C GLY A 99 5.25 13.15 -9.45
N GLU A 100 6.54 13.11 -9.80
CA GLU A 100 7.09 12.07 -10.66
C GLU A 100 7.01 10.69 -10.01
N HIS A 101 7.37 10.61 -8.73
CA HIS A 101 7.34 9.36 -7.98
C HIS A 101 5.92 8.79 -7.88
N LEU A 102 4.94 9.61 -7.52
CA LEU A 102 3.53 9.21 -7.46
C LEU A 102 2.96 8.86 -8.85
N ALA A 103 3.40 9.54 -9.91
CA ALA A 103 3.00 9.23 -11.28
C ALA A 103 3.45 7.81 -11.69
N THR A 104 4.64 7.37 -11.28
CA THR A 104 5.09 5.99 -11.54
C THR A 104 4.19 4.96 -10.90
N LEU A 105 3.59 5.29 -9.75
CA LEU A 105 2.67 4.44 -8.99
C LEU A 105 1.20 4.67 -9.35
N ARG A 106 0.91 5.64 -10.23
CA ARG A 106 -0.46 6.11 -10.57
C ARG A 106 -1.26 6.53 -9.35
N VAL A 107 -0.59 6.98 -8.31
CA VAL A 107 -1.21 7.57 -7.12
C VAL A 107 -1.52 9.02 -7.48
N SER A 108 -2.80 9.40 -7.43
CA SER A 108 -3.16 10.81 -7.59
C SER A 108 -3.02 11.52 -6.25
N THR A 109 -2.31 12.63 -6.20
CA THR A 109 -2.61 13.65 -5.20
C THR A 109 -4.05 14.07 -5.46
N LYS A 110 -4.96 13.89 -4.49
CA LYS A 110 -6.26 14.53 -4.62
C LYS A 110 -5.98 16.02 -4.44
N ALA A 111 -6.37 16.80 -5.45
CA ALA A 111 -6.30 18.27 -5.41
C ALA A 111 -7.25 18.82 -4.34
#